data_AF-A0A379UUQ0-F1
#
_entry.id   AF-A0A379UUQ0-F1
#
_cell.length_a   1.000
_cell.length_b   1.000
_cell.length_c   1.000
_cell.angle_alpha   90.00
_cell.angle_beta   90.00
_cell.angle_gamma   90.00
#
_symmetry.space_group_name_H-M   'P 1'
#
loop_
_entity.id
_entity.type
_entity.pdbx_description
1 polymer ?
#
loop_
_entity_poly.entity_id
_entity_poly.type
_entity_poly.pdbx_seq_one_letter_code
_entity_poly.pdbx_strand_id
1 'polypeptide(L)'
;MKNSRRSRVILLALAAAWSQYSPAAVNVDRTRIIMDAPQKTVAITLNNDDKTTPFLAQSWVTDADGVRTDALMALPPLQRIDAGQKSQVRITQVRGLTDKLPQDRETLFWFNVRGVPPKPEDDNVLQLAMQSQLKLFYRPKAIIRSSSDQPERKLTAERNAGHLTLRNPTPYYITVAWLGADRSHRLSGFREGVMVPPLGNLPLKAVLPAETRTLWVGYIDDYGGLQMNRYACDALNCAFKDAGRHHDRTIIQYEITDTVRCIFFSLLSVILRRQLSNGHIVMPLGVLTSRILILKQGNMAQVMKLQTIKDIPFSYTCITAINTYSEPYNATISLKNVQPMVEALKKSGLGMELFIQEGSRDPVKFSWREIQAGFAGWSSSKIFGQELEQNKTYNLTGKLTVRIYVEQSFKYGFLNINVPASTFDILPYKPSTVPSPTKPYTPLSVSAFNIRMIPDNSGKVIISPSATIKMGHFYTEYKETMVPREVPFTVTAQQNVGTQIPFDAPLAIEFRTNGLTLADADSAVLLKNDKQEYNGFRLSVIDVDNNTPVKFNMKTDMGSIHLDNGTGGKIIKQYKAKVEAIPGAVIKTGAFSAAMTVIVTYN
;
A
#
# COMPACT_ATOMS: atom_id res chain seq x y z
N MET A 1 -13.14 -15.85 53.48
CA MET A 1 -12.25 -15.59 52.32
C MET A 1 -12.34 -16.61 51.17
N LYS A 2 -13.07 -17.74 51.28
CA LYS A 2 -13.18 -18.75 50.20
C LYS A 2 -14.19 -18.39 49.09
N ASN A 3 -15.24 -17.62 49.41
CA ASN A 3 -16.28 -17.24 48.43
C ASN A 3 -15.86 -16.15 47.43
N SER A 4 -15.00 -15.20 47.80
CA SER A 4 -14.59 -14.13 46.86
C SER A 4 -13.61 -14.61 45.77
N ARG A 5 -12.84 -15.68 46.03
CA ARG A 5 -12.01 -16.34 45.00
C ARG A 5 -12.85 -17.09 43.97
N ARG A 6 -13.95 -17.75 44.38
CA ARG A 6 -14.88 -18.41 43.45
C ARG A 6 -15.62 -17.39 42.58
N SER A 7 -16.07 -16.27 43.15
CA SER A 7 -16.71 -15.20 42.37
C SER A 7 -15.76 -14.54 41.36
N ARG A 8 -14.47 -14.34 41.69
CA ARG A 8 -13.48 -13.79 40.75
C ARG A 8 -13.11 -14.75 39.62
N VAL A 9 -13.08 -16.06 39.89
CA VAL A 9 -12.82 -17.08 38.86
C VAL A 9 -14.02 -17.23 37.91
N ILE A 10 -15.26 -17.12 38.42
CA ILE A 10 -16.47 -17.13 37.59
C ILE A 10 -16.57 -15.86 36.73
N LEU A 11 -16.20 -14.68 37.25
CA LEU A 11 -16.16 -13.44 36.46
C LEU A 11 -15.07 -13.45 35.38
N LEU A 12 -13.89 -14.05 35.62
CA LEU A 12 -12.88 -14.23 34.57
C LEU A 12 -13.29 -15.26 33.52
N ALA A 13 -14.00 -16.32 33.91
CA ALA A 13 -14.51 -17.33 32.98
C ALA A 13 -15.64 -16.78 32.09
N LEU A 14 -16.53 -15.93 32.62
CA LEU A 14 -17.53 -15.23 31.82
C LEU A 14 -16.90 -14.19 30.87
N ALA A 15 -15.83 -13.50 31.27
CA ALA A 15 -15.14 -12.55 30.38
C ALA A 15 -14.38 -13.26 29.24
N ALA A 16 -13.85 -14.46 29.47
CA ALA A 16 -13.21 -15.28 28.44
C ALA A 16 -14.20 -15.86 27.42
N ALA A 17 -15.45 -16.14 27.84
CA ALA A 17 -16.51 -16.64 26.98
C ALA A 17 -17.06 -15.58 25.98
N TRP A 18 -16.67 -14.32 26.12
CA TRP A 18 -17.02 -13.23 25.18
C TRP A 18 -15.97 -13.03 24.08
N SER A 19 -15.00 -13.94 23.98
CA SER A 19 -14.11 -14.06 22.83
C SER A 19 -14.84 -14.76 21.67
N GLN A 20 -16.01 -14.24 21.27
CA GLN A 20 -16.64 -14.72 20.06
C GLN A 20 -15.78 -14.30 18.88
N TYR A 21 -15.18 -15.28 18.22
CA TYR A 21 -14.57 -15.13 16.91
C TYR A 21 -15.62 -14.53 15.98
N SER A 22 -15.44 -13.25 15.66
CA SER A 22 -16.39 -12.52 14.84
C SER A 22 -16.22 -12.96 13.38
N PRO A 23 -17.30 -13.38 12.69
CA PRO A 23 -17.23 -13.73 11.28
C PRO A 23 -17.00 -12.46 10.46
N ALA A 24 -15.76 -12.29 10.00
CA ALA A 24 -15.40 -11.24 9.06
C ALA A 24 -15.74 -11.70 7.63
N ALA A 25 -16.37 -10.82 6.85
CA ALA A 25 -16.76 -11.12 5.46
C ALA A 25 -15.56 -11.07 4.50
N VAL A 26 -15.85 -10.90 3.21
CA VAL A 26 -14.86 -10.77 2.12
C VAL A 26 -14.07 -9.47 2.27
N ASN A 27 -12.76 -9.59 2.57
CA ASN A 27 -11.81 -8.49 2.72
C ASN A 27 -10.87 -8.37 1.51
N VAL A 28 -10.27 -7.19 1.33
CA VAL A 28 -9.36 -6.86 0.22
C VAL A 28 -7.92 -6.70 0.76
N ASP A 29 -6.92 -7.10 -0.01
CA ASP A 29 -5.51 -7.10 0.43
C ASP A 29 -4.87 -5.71 0.62
N ARG A 30 -5.42 -4.66 0.03
CA ARG A 30 -4.90 -3.27 0.05
C ARG A 30 -6.00 -2.25 0.29
N THR A 31 -5.65 -1.00 0.61
CA THR A 31 -6.61 0.10 0.85
C THR A 31 -6.77 1.06 -0.34
N ARG A 32 -5.87 0.99 -1.33
CA ARG A 32 -5.97 1.69 -2.62
C ARG A 32 -5.26 0.90 -3.72
N ILE A 33 -5.59 1.20 -4.97
CA ILE A 33 -5.09 0.49 -6.13
C ILE A 33 -4.50 1.48 -7.12
N ILE A 34 -3.29 1.20 -7.59
CA ILE A 34 -2.66 1.94 -8.69
C ILE A 34 -2.60 1.01 -9.90
N MET A 35 -3.07 1.50 -11.05
CA MET A 35 -3.01 0.81 -12.33
C MET A 35 -2.23 1.66 -13.32
N ASP A 36 -0.94 1.33 -13.49
CA ASP A 36 -0.12 1.96 -14.53
C ASP A 36 -0.57 1.50 -15.91
N ALA A 37 -0.69 2.41 -16.88
CA ALA A 37 -1.19 2.13 -18.22
C ALA A 37 -0.49 0.96 -18.94
N PRO A 38 0.84 0.73 -18.82
CA PRO A 38 1.49 -0.44 -19.41
C PRO A 38 1.02 -1.78 -18.82
N GLN A 39 0.49 -1.79 -17.60
CA GLN A 39 -0.05 -2.97 -16.94
C GLN A 39 -1.51 -3.19 -17.41
N LYS A 40 -1.71 -4.08 -18.37
CA LYS A 40 -3.06 -4.40 -18.89
C LYS A 40 -4.01 -4.92 -17.82
N THR A 41 -3.48 -5.51 -16.75
CA THR A 41 -4.23 -6.09 -15.64
C THR A 41 -3.52 -5.85 -14.32
N VAL A 42 -4.29 -5.63 -13.26
CA VAL A 42 -3.83 -5.62 -11.86
C VAL A 42 -4.63 -6.68 -11.09
N ALA A 43 -3.93 -7.56 -10.37
CA ALA A 43 -4.56 -8.61 -9.56
C ALA A 43 -4.72 -8.15 -8.11
N ILE A 44 -5.92 -8.36 -7.57
CA ILE A 44 -6.33 -8.04 -6.21
C ILE A 44 -6.73 -9.32 -5.51
N THR A 45 -6.21 -9.56 -4.32
CA THR A 45 -6.59 -10.73 -3.52
C THR A 45 -7.79 -10.39 -2.66
N LEU A 46 -8.82 -11.23 -2.75
CA LEU A 46 -9.97 -11.26 -1.86
C LEU A 46 -9.81 -12.39 -0.86
N ASN A 47 -10.17 -12.15 0.39
CA ASN A 47 -10.02 -13.13 1.47
C ASN A 47 -11.33 -13.26 2.23
N ASN A 48 -11.88 -14.47 2.32
CA ASN A 48 -12.98 -14.76 3.21
C ASN A 48 -12.41 -15.13 4.58
N ASP A 49 -12.51 -14.21 5.54
CA ASP A 49 -11.96 -14.44 6.87
C ASP A 49 -12.88 -15.29 7.77
N ASP A 50 -14.15 -15.44 7.41
CA ASP A 50 -15.09 -16.34 8.07
C ASP A 50 -14.60 -17.79 7.92
N LYS A 51 -14.43 -18.48 9.05
CA LYS A 51 -13.87 -19.83 9.11
C LYS A 51 -14.91 -20.93 8.90
N THR A 52 -16.19 -20.58 8.86
CA THR A 52 -17.30 -21.52 8.77
C THR A 52 -18.20 -21.30 7.57
N THR A 53 -18.31 -20.06 7.08
CA THR A 53 -19.33 -19.67 6.09
C THR A 53 -18.69 -19.32 4.75
N PRO A 54 -19.13 -19.89 3.62
CA PRO A 54 -18.73 -19.42 2.30
C PRO A 54 -19.43 -18.10 1.96
N PHE A 55 -18.77 -17.24 1.20
CA PHE A 55 -19.36 -15.99 0.71
C PHE A 55 -19.28 -15.89 -0.81
N LEU A 56 -20.27 -15.25 -1.42
CA LEU A 56 -20.15 -14.76 -2.78
C LEU A 56 -19.50 -13.38 -2.77
N ALA A 57 -18.48 -13.16 -3.57
CA ALA A 57 -17.84 -11.88 -3.78
C ALA A 57 -18.24 -11.30 -5.14
N GLN A 58 -18.98 -10.20 -5.12
CA GLN A 58 -19.24 -9.38 -6.30
C GLN A 58 -18.17 -8.30 -6.42
N SER A 59 -17.69 -8.02 -7.62
CA SER A 59 -16.63 -7.04 -7.86
C SER A 59 -16.88 -6.23 -9.12
N TRP A 60 -16.77 -4.90 -9.03
CA TRP A 60 -16.95 -4.00 -10.16
C TRP A 60 -16.17 -2.68 -9.97
N VAL A 61 -16.05 -1.92 -11.04
CA VAL A 61 -15.41 -0.59 -11.04
C VAL A 61 -16.45 0.47 -11.35
N THR A 62 -16.35 1.61 -10.67
CA THR A 62 -17.11 2.83 -10.97
C THR A 62 -16.15 3.98 -11.28
N ASP A 63 -16.61 4.99 -12.02
CA ASP A 63 -15.90 6.27 -12.16
C ASP A 63 -15.89 7.08 -10.85
N ALA A 64 -15.33 8.29 -10.91
CA ALA A 64 -15.22 9.19 -9.76
C ALA A 64 -16.57 9.56 -9.13
N ASP A 65 -17.64 9.62 -9.94
CA ASP A 65 -19.00 9.97 -9.53
C ASP A 65 -19.78 8.75 -8.99
N GLY A 66 -19.18 7.56 -9.03
CA GLY A 66 -19.78 6.32 -8.53
C GLY A 66 -20.66 5.60 -9.56
N VAL A 67 -20.62 6.01 -10.83
CA VAL A 67 -21.34 5.34 -11.92
C VAL A 67 -20.50 4.18 -12.45
N ARG A 68 -21.11 3.03 -12.71
CA ARG A 68 -20.40 1.85 -13.24
C ARG A 68 -19.78 2.19 -14.60
N THR A 69 -18.50 1.84 -14.76
CA THR A 69 -17.74 2.12 -15.97
C THR A 69 -17.32 0.83 -16.67
N ASP A 70 -17.20 0.90 -17.99
CA ASP A 70 -16.66 -0.18 -18.82
C ASP A 70 -15.18 0.03 -19.17
N ALA A 71 -14.58 1.17 -18.83
CA ALA A 71 -13.17 1.45 -19.14
C ALA A 71 -12.23 0.48 -18.42
N LEU A 72 -12.59 0.06 -17.21
CA LEU A 72 -11.87 -0.91 -16.39
C LEU A 72 -12.85 -1.99 -15.89
N MET A 73 -12.55 -3.26 -16.14
CA MET A 73 -13.41 -4.39 -15.78
C MET A 73 -12.79 -5.25 -14.68
N ALA A 74 -13.55 -5.55 -13.63
CA ALA A 74 -13.17 -6.48 -12.58
C ALA A 74 -13.64 -7.90 -12.92
N LEU A 75 -12.71 -8.86 -13.01
CA LEU A 75 -12.96 -10.23 -13.46
C LEU A 75 -12.40 -11.27 -12.46
N PRO A 76 -13.17 -12.29 -12.04
CA PRO A 76 -14.60 -12.46 -12.33
C PRO A 76 -15.46 -11.43 -11.57
N PRO A 77 -16.59 -10.98 -12.14
CA PRO A 77 -17.49 -10.01 -11.48
C PRO A 77 -18.29 -10.63 -10.32
N LEU A 78 -18.39 -11.95 -10.26
CA LEU A 78 -19.01 -12.72 -9.19
C LEU A 78 -18.23 -14.02 -9.00
N GLN A 79 -17.89 -14.37 -7.77
CA GLN A 79 -17.23 -15.63 -7.45
C GLN A 79 -17.57 -16.12 -6.04
N ARG A 80 -17.52 -17.43 -5.83
CA ARG A 80 -17.61 -18.01 -4.50
C ARG A 80 -16.23 -18.09 -3.86
N ILE A 81 -16.13 -17.70 -2.59
CA ILE A 81 -14.93 -17.86 -1.77
C ILE A 81 -15.33 -18.69 -0.55
N ASP A 82 -14.84 -19.92 -0.47
CA ASP A 82 -15.13 -20.81 0.64
C ASP A 82 -14.53 -20.29 1.96
N ALA A 83 -14.98 -20.87 3.07
CA ALA A 83 -14.60 -20.45 4.41
C ALA A 83 -13.08 -20.47 4.61
N GLY A 84 -12.53 -19.36 5.09
CA GLY A 84 -11.09 -19.17 5.32
C GLY A 84 -10.23 -19.11 4.06
N GLN A 85 -10.82 -19.16 2.86
CA GLN A 85 -10.11 -19.21 1.59
C GLN A 85 -9.85 -17.81 1.01
N LYS A 86 -8.88 -17.77 0.09
CA LYS A 86 -8.53 -16.59 -0.69
C LYS A 86 -8.88 -16.84 -2.17
N SER A 87 -9.26 -15.79 -2.87
CA SER A 87 -9.39 -15.79 -4.33
C SER A 87 -8.84 -14.50 -4.93
N GLN A 88 -8.75 -14.42 -6.26
CA GLN A 88 -8.26 -13.24 -6.96
C GLN A 88 -9.34 -12.62 -7.84
N VAL A 89 -9.34 -11.29 -7.91
CA VAL A 89 -10.02 -10.49 -8.93
C VAL A 89 -8.96 -9.76 -9.73
N ARG A 90 -9.11 -9.76 -11.05
CA ARG A 90 -8.25 -9.01 -11.97
C ARG A 90 -9.00 -7.80 -12.50
N ILE A 91 -8.48 -6.62 -12.23
CA ILE A 91 -8.93 -5.37 -12.87
C ILE A 91 -8.20 -5.27 -14.19
N THR A 92 -8.93 -5.27 -15.29
CA THR A 92 -8.41 -5.33 -16.66
C THR A 92 -8.80 -4.08 -17.43
N GLN A 93 -7.86 -3.49 -18.16
CA GLN A 93 -8.13 -2.35 -19.04
C GLN A 93 -8.92 -2.80 -20.26
N VAL A 94 -9.94 -2.04 -20.63
CA VAL A 94 -10.62 -2.20 -21.91
C VAL A 94 -9.99 -1.26 -22.93
N ARG A 95 -9.25 -1.87 -23.86
CA ARG A 95 -8.51 -1.16 -24.91
C ARG A 95 -9.47 -0.29 -25.74
N GLY A 96 -9.05 0.91 -26.13
CA GLY A 96 -9.89 1.89 -26.84
C GLY A 96 -10.80 2.72 -25.93
N LEU A 97 -11.12 2.26 -24.72
CA LEU A 97 -11.81 3.08 -23.71
C LEU A 97 -10.79 3.78 -22.79
N THR A 98 -9.75 3.08 -22.34
CA THR A 98 -8.68 3.69 -21.53
C THR A 98 -7.84 4.70 -22.30
N ASP A 99 -7.76 4.56 -23.63
CA ASP A 99 -7.05 5.50 -24.51
C ASP A 99 -7.76 6.87 -24.59
N LYS A 100 -9.04 6.95 -24.22
CA LYS A 100 -9.83 8.19 -24.17
C LYS A 100 -9.69 8.94 -22.84
N LEU A 101 -9.06 8.32 -21.84
CA LEU A 101 -8.81 8.96 -20.55
C LEU A 101 -7.72 10.04 -20.71
N PRO A 102 -7.69 11.06 -19.83
CA PRO A 102 -6.58 12.01 -19.78
C PRO A 102 -5.23 11.28 -19.71
N GLN A 103 -4.31 11.62 -20.61
CA GLN A 103 -2.99 10.98 -20.69
C GLN A 103 -1.89 11.79 -19.98
N ASP A 104 -2.23 13.00 -19.52
CA ASP A 104 -1.34 13.95 -18.84
C ASP A 104 -1.50 13.93 -17.31
N ARG A 105 -2.51 13.22 -16.78
CA ARG A 105 -2.86 13.17 -15.35
C ARG A 105 -3.53 11.86 -14.96
N GLU A 106 -3.52 11.54 -13.67
CA GLU A 106 -4.25 10.39 -13.14
C GLU A 106 -5.76 10.55 -13.32
N THR A 107 -6.44 9.42 -13.51
CA THR A 107 -7.91 9.34 -13.48
C THR A 107 -8.35 8.53 -12.26
N LEU A 108 -9.29 9.07 -11.49
CA LEU A 108 -9.87 8.39 -10.33
C LEU A 108 -11.03 7.48 -10.75
N PHE A 109 -10.98 6.25 -10.24
CA PHE A 109 -12.05 5.28 -10.23
C PHE A 109 -12.25 4.76 -8.79
N TRP A 110 -13.34 4.03 -8.56
CA TRP A 110 -13.52 3.24 -7.36
C TRP A 110 -13.66 1.76 -7.69
N PHE A 111 -12.87 0.94 -7.00
CA PHE A 111 -13.06 -0.50 -7.00
C PHE A 111 -13.99 -0.89 -5.86
N ASN A 112 -15.05 -1.63 -6.18
CA ASN A 112 -16.07 -2.04 -5.23
C ASN A 112 -16.05 -3.57 -5.11
N VAL A 113 -16.06 -4.06 -3.88
CA VAL A 113 -16.19 -5.49 -3.56
C VAL A 113 -17.32 -5.66 -2.58
N ARG A 114 -18.33 -6.46 -2.92
CA ARG A 114 -19.45 -6.79 -2.04
C ARG A 114 -19.43 -8.27 -1.68
N GLY A 115 -19.26 -8.56 -0.39
CA GLY A 115 -19.46 -9.88 0.18
C GLY A 115 -20.96 -10.11 0.42
N VAL A 116 -21.52 -11.06 -0.32
CA VAL A 116 -22.90 -11.51 -0.20
C VAL A 116 -22.90 -12.81 0.62
N PRO A 117 -23.44 -12.78 1.85
CA PRO A 117 -23.60 -13.98 2.67
C PRO A 117 -24.53 -15.01 2.00
N PRO A 118 -24.46 -16.30 2.38
CA PRO A 118 -25.37 -17.30 1.89
C PRO A 118 -26.81 -16.96 2.29
N LYS A 119 -27.78 -17.46 1.53
CA LYS A 119 -29.19 -17.28 1.89
C LYS A 119 -29.41 -17.84 3.31
N PRO A 120 -30.02 -17.08 4.22
CA PRO A 120 -30.29 -17.55 5.57
C PRO A 120 -31.32 -18.69 5.52
N GLU A 121 -31.12 -19.71 6.36
CA GLU A 121 -32.09 -20.80 6.55
C GLU A 121 -33.21 -20.38 7.52
N ASP A 122 -32.96 -19.39 8.37
CA ASP A 122 -33.94 -18.87 9.31
C ASP A 122 -34.88 -17.83 8.67
N ASP A 123 -36.13 -17.84 9.11
CA ASP A 123 -37.11 -16.80 8.83
C ASP A 123 -36.94 -15.58 9.75
N ASN A 124 -37.47 -14.43 9.32
CA ASN A 124 -37.51 -13.18 10.10
C ASN A 124 -36.11 -12.68 10.45
N VAL A 125 -35.32 -12.43 9.41
CA VAL A 125 -33.92 -12.03 9.53
C VAL A 125 -33.62 -10.74 8.78
N LEU A 126 -32.72 -9.94 9.34
CA LEU A 126 -32.03 -8.86 8.64
C LEU A 126 -30.67 -9.37 8.20
N GLN A 127 -30.45 -9.40 6.90
CA GLN A 127 -29.19 -9.77 6.30
C GLN A 127 -28.40 -8.52 5.88
N LEU A 128 -27.18 -8.40 6.39
CA LEU A 128 -26.26 -7.31 6.10
C LEU A 128 -25.14 -7.82 5.18
N ALA A 129 -25.13 -7.34 3.95
CA ALA A 129 -24.01 -7.53 3.03
C ALA A 129 -22.95 -6.46 3.28
N MET A 130 -21.68 -6.85 3.19
CA MET A 130 -20.56 -5.94 3.43
C MET A 130 -19.99 -5.49 2.10
N GLN A 131 -19.78 -4.19 1.91
CA GLN A 131 -19.14 -3.66 0.71
C GLN A 131 -17.96 -2.76 1.06
N SER A 132 -16.80 -3.11 0.49
CA SER A 132 -15.60 -2.28 0.51
C SER A 132 -15.54 -1.44 -0.76
N GLN A 133 -15.25 -0.14 -0.60
CA GLN A 133 -15.05 0.79 -1.70
C GLN A 133 -13.64 1.40 -1.59
N LEU A 134 -12.80 1.17 -2.60
CA LEU A 134 -11.38 1.53 -2.61
C LEU A 134 -11.06 2.45 -3.78
N LYS A 135 -10.20 3.45 -3.53
CA LYS A 135 -9.70 4.34 -4.60
C LYS A 135 -8.84 3.53 -5.58
N LEU A 136 -9.14 3.64 -6.87
CA LEU A 136 -8.40 3.04 -7.98
C LEU A 136 -7.89 4.16 -8.88
N PHE A 137 -6.58 4.34 -8.96
CA PHE A 137 -5.95 5.38 -9.77
C PHE A 137 -5.42 4.76 -11.05
N TYR A 138 -5.98 5.18 -12.19
CA TYR A 138 -5.39 4.89 -13.50
C TYR A 138 -4.29 5.91 -13.78
N ARG A 139 -3.07 5.43 -14.01
CA ARG A 139 -1.88 6.26 -14.22
C ARG A 139 -1.36 6.11 -15.65
N PRO A 140 -1.53 7.13 -16.52
CA PRO A 140 -1.04 7.10 -17.90
C PRO A 140 0.46 6.89 -18.02
N LYS A 141 0.89 6.38 -19.18
CA LYS A 141 2.29 6.07 -19.47
C LYS A 141 3.22 7.28 -19.32
N ALA A 142 2.72 8.49 -19.65
CA ALA A 142 3.51 9.72 -19.62
C ALA A 142 3.90 10.15 -18.19
N ILE A 143 3.18 9.69 -17.17
CA ILE A 143 3.34 10.12 -15.77
C ILE A 143 3.64 8.94 -14.84
N ILE A 144 4.26 7.87 -15.35
CA ILE A 144 4.70 6.76 -14.51
C ILE A 144 5.81 7.26 -13.59
N ARG A 145 5.61 7.09 -12.28
CA ARG A 145 6.57 7.51 -11.26
C ARG A 145 7.87 6.72 -11.35
N SER A 146 9.00 7.42 -11.28
CA SER A 146 10.28 6.81 -10.95
C SER A 146 10.37 6.60 -9.43
N SER A 147 11.29 5.74 -8.96
CA SER A 147 11.46 5.47 -7.53
C SER A 147 11.90 6.70 -6.71
N SER A 148 12.44 7.74 -7.36
CA SER A 148 12.86 8.99 -6.73
C SER A 148 11.84 10.12 -6.83
N ASP A 149 10.80 9.98 -7.66
CA ASP A 149 9.77 11.01 -7.82
C ASP A 149 8.89 11.07 -6.56
N GLN A 150 8.76 12.29 -6.02
CA GLN A 150 7.99 12.58 -4.80
C GLN A 150 7.06 13.76 -5.07
N PRO A 151 6.01 13.57 -5.88
CA PRO A 151 5.08 14.64 -6.25
C PRO A 151 4.40 15.27 -5.03
N GLU A 152 4.24 14.53 -3.93
CA GLU A 152 3.62 15.02 -2.70
C GLU A 152 4.47 16.08 -1.98
N ARG A 153 5.75 16.23 -2.34
CA ARG A 153 6.59 17.36 -1.91
C ARG A 153 6.34 18.64 -2.70
N LYS A 154 5.70 18.55 -3.87
CA LYS A 154 5.37 19.72 -4.72
C LYS A 154 4.01 20.33 -4.38
N LEU A 155 3.22 19.67 -3.53
CA LEU A 155 2.02 20.26 -2.95
C LEU A 155 2.44 21.54 -2.20
N THR A 156 1.59 22.55 -2.23
CA THR A 156 1.77 23.81 -1.50
C THR A 156 0.49 24.14 -0.76
N ALA A 157 0.59 24.91 0.32
CA ALA A 157 -0.58 25.36 1.07
C ALA A 157 -0.57 26.89 1.17
N GLU A 158 -1.60 27.53 0.63
CA GLU A 158 -1.75 28.98 0.56
C GLU A 158 -2.70 29.46 1.65
N ARG A 159 -2.34 30.55 2.32
CA ARG A 159 -3.11 31.19 3.40
C ARG A 159 -4.00 32.27 2.77
N ASN A 160 -5.31 32.10 2.87
CA ASN A 160 -6.29 33.05 2.37
C ASN A 160 -7.28 33.42 3.47
N ALA A 161 -7.19 34.64 4.00
CA ALA A 161 -8.15 35.22 4.96
C ALA A 161 -8.56 34.30 6.13
N GLY A 162 -7.58 33.59 6.72
CA GLY A 162 -7.81 32.65 7.84
C GLY A 162 -8.11 31.20 7.44
N HIS A 163 -8.27 30.93 6.14
CA HIS A 163 -8.45 29.59 5.57
C HIS A 163 -7.20 29.11 4.83
N LEU A 164 -7.04 27.79 4.70
CA LEU A 164 -5.93 27.17 3.98
C LEU A 164 -6.42 26.61 2.64
N THR A 165 -5.71 26.87 1.56
CA THR A 165 -5.96 26.26 0.24
C THR A 165 -4.80 25.37 -0.14
N LEU A 166 -5.05 24.08 -0.38
CA LEU A 166 -4.02 23.17 -0.87
C LEU A 166 -3.94 23.27 -2.40
N ARG A 167 -2.75 23.52 -2.94
CA ARG A 167 -2.50 23.61 -4.37
C ARG A 167 -1.60 22.45 -4.81
N ASN A 168 -2.11 21.65 -5.74
CA ASN A 168 -1.45 20.48 -6.30
C ASN A 168 -1.04 20.75 -7.76
N PRO A 169 0.22 21.14 -8.02
CA PRO A 169 0.71 21.35 -9.38
C PRO A 169 1.10 20.04 -10.09
N THR A 170 0.83 18.88 -9.50
CA THR A 170 1.29 17.59 -10.02
C THR A 170 0.18 16.86 -10.78
N PRO A 171 0.53 15.93 -11.67
CA PRO A 171 -0.46 15.14 -12.41
C PRO A 171 -1.08 14.00 -11.59
N TYR A 172 -0.90 13.96 -10.27
CA TYR A 172 -1.37 12.88 -9.38
C TYR A 172 -2.43 13.37 -8.41
N TYR A 173 -3.34 12.49 -7.99
CA TYR A 173 -4.20 12.76 -6.84
C TYR A 173 -3.39 12.64 -5.55
N ILE A 174 -3.52 13.61 -4.64
CA ILE A 174 -2.82 13.61 -3.36
C ILE A 174 -3.86 13.54 -2.24
N THR A 175 -3.91 12.41 -1.53
CA THR A 175 -4.74 12.25 -0.33
C THR A 175 -3.97 12.82 0.86
N VAL A 176 -4.40 13.96 1.39
CA VAL A 176 -3.88 14.58 2.60
C VAL A 176 -4.73 14.13 3.78
N ALA A 177 -4.14 13.35 4.68
CA ALA A 177 -4.83 12.81 5.86
C ALA A 177 -4.39 13.51 7.17
N TRP A 178 -3.42 14.42 7.11
CA TRP A 178 -2.98 15.19 8.26
C TRP A 178 -2.53 16.59 7.85
N LEU A 179 -2.98 17.59 8.61
CA LEU A 179 -2.44 18.95 8.60
C LEU A 179 -2.32 19.41 10.04
N GLY A 180 -1.14 19.85 10.46
CA GLY A 180 -0.89 20.32 11.83
C GLY A 180 0.31 21.25 11.88
N ALA A 181 0.35 22.15 12.87
CA ALA A 181 1.58 22.91 13.18
C ALA A 181 2.68 21.99 13.72
N ASP A 182 2.27 20.87 14.32
CA ASP A 182 3.11 19.77 14.77
C ASP A 182 2.57 18.42 14.23
N ARG A 183 3.16 17.31 14.69
CA ARG A 183 2.77 15.94 14.30
C ARG A 183 1.72 15.30 15.20
N SER A 184 1.28 15.99 16.25
CA SER A 184 0.43 15.45 17.32
C SER A 184 -0.97 16.06 17.33
N HIS A 185 -1.10 17.31 16.89
CA HIS A 185 -2.35 18.07 16.87
C HIS A 185 -2.70 18.50 15.45
N ARG A 186 -3.90 18.13 15.01
CA ARG A 186 -4.46 18.61 13.75
C ARG A 186 -4.83 20.09 13.85
N LEU A 187 -4.78 20.79 12.72
CA LEU A 187 -5.32 22.13 12.61
C LEU A 187 -6.81 22.14 12.92
N SER A 188 -7.25 23.19 13.62
CA SER A 188 -8.67 23.44 13.83
C SER A 188 -9.39 23.51 12.47
N GLY A 189 -10.52 22.83 12.34
CA GLY A 189 -11.29 22.75 11.09
C GLY A 189 -10.81 21.68 10.09
N PHE A 190 -9.69 20.99 10.33
CA PHE A 190 -9.25 19.83 9.55
C PHE A 190 -9.62 18.52 10.25
N ARG A 191 -10.87 18.10 10.10
CA ARG A 191 -11.40 16.90 10.78
C ARG A 191 -11.23 15.61 9.98
N GLU A 192 -11.38 15.72 8.66
CA GLU A 192 -11.35 14.59 7.73
C GLU A 192 -10.25 14.75 6.70
N GLY A 193 -9.74 13.61 6.20
CA GLY A 193 -8.78 13.59 5.12
C GLY A 193 -9.41 14.12 3.83
N VAL A 194 -8.60 14.76 3.00
CA VAL A 194 -9.03 15.38 1.76
C VAL A 194 -8.20 14.86 0.60
N MET A 195 -8.78 14.82 -0.59
CA MET A 195 -8.08 14.40 -1.79
C MET A 195 -7.97 15.56 -2.75
N VAL A 196 -6.75 16.06 -2.95
CA VAL A 196 -6.48 17.19 -3.83
C VAL A 196 -6.34 16.67 -5.27
N PRO A 197 -7.13 17.16 -6.23
CA PRO A 197 -7.11 16.68 -7.61
C PRO A 197 -5.80 17.06 -8.33
N PRO A 198 -5.42 16.33 -9.39
CA PRO A 198 -4.28 16.68 -10.25
C PRO A 198 -4.43 18.08 -10.83
N LEU A 199 -3.34 18.84 -10.86
CA LEU A 199 -3.27 20.18 -11.49
C LEU A 199 -4.37 21.13 -10.97
N GLY A 200 -4.77 20.97 -9.71
CA GLY A 200 -5.91 21.65 -9.10
C GLY A 200 -5.60 22.24 -7.73
N ASN A 201 -6.62 22.84 -7.15
CA ASN A 201 -6.59 23.40 -5.80
C ASN A 201 -7.81 22.94 -5.00
N LEU A 202 -7.68 22.94 -3.67
CA LEU A 202 -8.73 22.54 -2.76
C LEU A 202 -8.76 23.48 -1.55
N PRO A 203 -9.78 24.35 -1.42
CA PRO A 203 -9.95 25.19 -0.23
C PRO A 203 -10.40 24.34 0.96
N LEU A 204 -9.84 24.62 2.13
CA LEU A 204 -10.15 23.92 3.38
C LEU A 204 -10.76 24.87 4.40
N LYS A 205 -11.63 24.31 5.25
CA LYS A 205 -12.10 24.99 6.46
C LYS A 205 -11.04 25.07 7.57
N ALA A 206 -9.86 24.49 7.33
CA ALA A 206 -8.76 24.45 8.27
C ALA A 206 -8.18 25.86 8.50
N VAL A 207 -7.96 26.20 9.77
CA VAL A 207 -7.36 27.47 10.19
C VAL A 207 -5.90 27.23 10.54
N LEU A 208 -5.01 27.95 9.85
CA LEU A 208 -3.58 27.97 10.15
C LEU A 208 -3.24 29.34 10.74
N PRO A 209 -2.84 29.44 12.03
CA PRO A 209 -2.49 30.73 12.65
C PRO A 209 -1.38 31.46 11.89
N ALA A 210 -1.44 32.79 11.84
CA ALA A 210 -0.58 33.63 11.01
C ALA A 210 0.90 33.52 11.41
N GLU A 211 1.16 33.33 12.70
CA GLU A 211 2.47 33.14 13.31
C GLU A 211 3.08 31.75 13.07
N THR A 212 2.31 30.80 12.55
CA THR A 212 2.79 29.42 12.33
C THR A 212 3.83 29.38 11.20
N ARG A 213 5.09 29.09 11.54
CA ARG A 213 6.21 29.02 10.58
C ARG A 213 6.48 27.62 10.03
N THR A 214 5.89 26.59 10.63
CA THR A 214 6.05 25.20 10.20
C THR A 214 4.69 24.54 10.06
N LEU A 215 4.48 23.84 8.95
CA LEU A 215 3.30 23.04 8.70
C LEU A 215 3.74 21.59 8.44
N TRP A 216 3.14 20.64 9.15
CA TRP A 216 3.26 19.22 8.86
C TRP A 216 2.11 18.78 7.98
N VAL A 217 2.45 18.23 6.82
CA VAL A 217 1.49 17.69 5.85
C VAL A 217 1.68 16.18 5.80
N GLY A 218 0.70 15.44 6.30
CA GLY A 218 0.66 13.99 6.17
C GLY A 218 -0.17 13.57 4.96
N TYR A 219 0.44 12.80 4.07
CA TYR A 219 -0.19 12.29 2.85
C TYR A 219 -0.18 10.77 2.82
N ILE A 220 -1.20 10.17 2.21
CA ILE A 220 -1.27 8.72 1.99
C ILE A 220 -0.58 8.42 0.66
N ASP A 221 0.47 7.59 0.69
CA ASP A 221 1.20 7.16 -0.49
C ASP A 221 0.44 6.07 -1.28
N ASP A 222 0.98 5.66 -2.43
CA ASP A 222 0.41 4.64 -3.35
C ASP A 222 0.09 3.29 -2.66
N TYR A 223 0.66 3.02 -1.49
CA TYR A 223 0.55 1.75 -0.77
C TYR A 223 -0.38 1.85 0.45
N GLY A 224 -0.97 3.03 0.67
CA GLY A 224 -1.85 3.26 1.82
C GLY A 224 -1.11 3.66 3.10
N GLY A 225 0.20 3.93 3.04
CA GLY A 225 0.97 4.39 4.20
C GLY A 225 0.92 5.92 4.34
N LEU A 226 0.78 6.42 5.57
CA LEU A 226 0.93 7.85 5.83
C LEU A 226 2.41 8.23 5.91
N GLN A 227 2.77 9.24 5.14
CA GLN A 227 4.08 9.88 5.14
C GLN A 227 3.93 11.34 5.59
N MET A 228 4.86 11.82 6.41
CA MET A 228 4.84 13.19 6.94
C MET A 228 5.91 14.05 6.29
N ASN A 229 5.48 15.11 5.60
CA ASN A 229 6.35 16.12 5.04
C ASN A 229 6.33 17.39 5.90
N ARG A 230 7.51 18.00 6.10
CA ARG A 230 7.65 19.29 6.79
C ARG A 230 7.70 20.43 5.80
N TYR A 231 6.83 21.40 5.99
CA TYR A 231 6.71 22.59 5.18
C TYR A 231 7.18 23.79 6.00
N ALA A 232 7.87 24.72 5.34
CA ALA A 232 8.18 26.03 5.88
C ALA A 232 7.13 27.02 5.38
N CYS A 233 6.60 27.83 6.28
CA CYS A 233 5.57 28.81 5.98
C CYS A 233 6.10 30.25 6.09
N ASP A 234 5.83 31.04 5.07
CA ASP A 234 5.88 32.49 5.12
C ASP A 234 4.48 33.08 5.44
N ALA A 235 4.30 34.38 5.21
CA ALA A 235 3.06 35.09 5.51
C ALA A 235 1.86 34.59 4.69
N LEU A 236 2.09 34.08 3.47
CA LEU A 236 1.04 33.72 2.52
C LEU A 236 1.13 32.25 2.09
N ASN A 237 2.29 31.63 2.09
CA ASN A 237 2.52 30.32 1.48
C ASN A 237 3.31 29.40 2.40
N CYS A 238 2.96 28.12 2.37
CA CYS A 238 3.71 27.02 2.96
C CYS A 238 4.17 26.07 1.85
N ALA A 239 5.46 25.80 1.79
CA ALA A 239 6.06 24.89 0.82
C ALA A 239 7.01 23.89 1.49
N PHE A 240 7.21 22.73 0.87
CA PHE A 240 8.12 21.72 1.36
C PHE A 240 9.55 22.26 1.52
N LYS A 241 10.20 21.97 2.65
CA LYS A 241 11.61 22.29 2.87
C LYS A 241 12.40 20.99 2.97
N ASP A 242 13.31 20.76 2.03
CA ASP A 242 14.20 19.61 2.09
C ASP A 242 15.11 19.74 3.32
N ALA A 243 15.22 18.67 4.10
CA ALA A 243 16.14 18.62 5.24
C ALA A 243 17.57 18.47 4.69
N GLY A 244 18.18 19.61 4.31
CA GLY A 244 19.61 19.77 4.08
C GLY A 244 20.34 18.65 3.34
N ARG A 245 20.42 18.76 2.00
CA ARG A 245 21.64 18.41 1.26
C ARG A 245 21.94 19.55 0.30
N HIS A 246 22.92 20.37 0.68
CA HIS A 246 23.66 21.16 -0.30
C HIS A 246 24.34 20.16 -1.25
N HIS A 247 23.89 20.11 -2.50
CA HIS A 247 24.73 19.59 -3.57
C HIS A 247 25.58 20.74 -4.08
N ASP A 248 26.72 20.90 -3.44
CA ASP A 248 27.84 21.66 -3.98
C ASP A 248 28.36 20.93 -5.22
N ARG A 249 28.40 21.63 -6.36
CA ARG A 249 28.91 21.11 -7.63
C ARG A 249 30.24 21.80 -7.91
N THR A 250 31.33 21.16 -7.49
CA THR A 250 32.68 21.56 -7.90
C THR A 250 33.14 20.62 -9.01
N ILE A 251 33.27 21.15 -10.21
CA ILE A 251 33.86 20.48 -11.38
C ILE A 251 35.37 20.67 -11.28
N ILE A 252 36.14 19.58 -11.27
CA ILE A 252 37.58 19.61 -11.51
C ILE A 252 37.88 18.70 -12.71
N GLN A 253 38.41 19.30 -13.78
CA GLN A 253 39.01 18.61 -14.93
C GLN A 253 40.40 18.08 -14.55
N TYR A 254 40.76 16.89 -15.05
CA TYR A 254 42.17 16.49 -15.16
C TYR A 254 42.45 15.86 -16.53
N GLU A 255 43.64 16.19 -17.04
CA GLU A 255 44.28 15.77 -18.29
C GLU A 255 44.61 14.28 -18.36
N ILE A 256 44.85 13.85 -19.60
CA ILE A 256 45.18 12.49 -20.04
C ILE A 256 46.68 12.25 -19.85
N THR A 257 47.05 11.12 -19.22
CA THR A 257 48.18 10.26 -19.64
C THR A 257 48.17 8.91 -18.90
N ASP A 258 48.46 7.86 -19.67
CA ASP A 258 48.67 6.43 -19.38
C ASP A 258 47.58 5.67 -18.60
N THR A 259 46.83 4.82 -19.34
CA THR A 259 45.60 4.14 -18.90
C THR A 259 45.69 2.62 -18.92
N VAL A 260 45.49 2.00 -17.75
CA VAL A 260 44.81 0.70 -17.59
C VAL A 260 43.36 1.01 -17.20
N ARG A 261 42.37 0.61 -18.00
CA ARG A 261 40.96 1.01 -17.79
C ARG A 261 39.98 -0.09 -18.19
N CYS A 262 39.04 -0.42 -17.31
CA CYS A 262 37.82 -1.10 -17.73
C CYS A 262 36.66 -0.08 -17.91
N ILE A 263 35.99 -0.12 -19.06
CA ILE A 263 34.94 0.82 -19.51
C ILE A 263 33.68 0.01 -19.87
N PHE A 264 32.51 0.32 -19.33
CA PHE A 264 31.28 -0.42 -19.65
C PHE A 264 30.58 0.13 -20.90
N PHE A 265 30.00 -0.73 -21.74
CA PHE A 265 29.16 -0.35 -22.90
C PHE A 265 27.82 -1.11 -22.90
N SER A 266 26.75 -0.42 -23.29
CA SER A 266 25.41 -0.97 -23.53
C SER A 266 25.30 -1.59 -24.94
N LEU A 267 24.57 -2.72 -25.07
CA LEU A 267 24.36 -3.44 -26.33
C LEU A 267 23.54 -2.68 -27.40
N LEU A 268 22.96 -1.51 -27.08
CA LEU A 268 22.11 -0.75 -28.01
C LEU A 268 22.85 0.34 -28.82
N SER A 269 24.16 0.50 -28.62
CA SER A 269 24.89 1.72 -29.06
C SER A 269 25.76 1.53 -30.32
N VAL A 270 25.63 0.42 -31.05
CA VAL A 270 26.51 0.14 -32.22
C VAL A 270 26.17 0.99 -33.44
N ILE A 271 25.07 1.74 -33.44
CA ILE A 271 24.69 2.62 -34.56
C ILE A 271 24.44 4.05 -34.06
N LEU A 272 25.53 4.80 -33.78
CA LEU A 272 25.64 6.25 -34.01
C LEU A 272 27.06 6.72 -33.60
N ARG A 273 28.06 6.53 -34.47
CA ARG A 273 29.34 7.25 -34.36
C ARG A 273 29.22 8.58 -35.09
N ARG A 274 28.88 9.66 -34.38
CA ARG A 274 29.44 11.02 -34.51
C ARG A 274 28.64 12.00 -33.65
N GLN A 275 29.40 12.83 -32.93
CA GLN A 275 28.98 13.88 -32.01
C GLN A 275 28.50 13.42 -30.63
N LEU A 276 29.36 13.64 -29.62
CA LEU A 276 29.11 14.56 -28.50
C LEU A 276 30.36 14.54 -27.58
N SER A 277 31.03 15.68 -27.51
CA SER A 277 32.07 16.02 -26.54
C SER A 277 31.44 16.32 -25.18
N ASN A 278 32.16 15.98 -24.11
CA ASN A 278 31.80 16.08 -22.68
C ASN A 278 31.14 14.81 -22.14
N GLY A 279 32.01 13.95 -21.57
CA GLY A 279 31.69 12.63 -21.08
C GLY A 279 30.82 12.65 -19.82
N HIS A 280 29.59 12.19 -19.98
CA HIS A 280 28.86 11.35 -19.04
C HIS A 280 27.97 10.42 -19.87
N ILE A 281 28.40 9.17 -20.10
CA ILE A 281 27.50 8.13 -20.61
C ILE A 281 26.82 7.51 -19.39
N VAL A 282 25.64 8.01 -19.06
CA VAL A 282 24.69 7.30 -18.20
C VAL A 282 24.19 6.11 -19.01
N MET A 283 24.41 4.87 -18.54
CA MET A 283 23.74 3.72 -19.13
C MET A 283 22.22 3.91 -19.02
N PRO A 284 21.47 3.91 -20.13
CA PRO A 284 20.04 3.71 -20.08
C PRO A 284 19.80 2.23 -20.32
N LEU A 285 19.59 1.40 -19.29
CA LEU A 285 18.82 0.13 -19.37
C LEU A 285 18.76 -0.59 -18.02
N GLY A 286 17.66 -0.37 -17.29
CA GLY A 286 16.62 -1.41 -17.18
C GLY A 286 16.81 -2.65 -16.29
N VAL A 287 17.80 -2.75 -15.39
CA VAL A 287 17.96 -4.01 -14.59
C VAL A 287 17.73 -3.86 -13.08
N LEU A 288 17.68 -2.63 -12.54
CA LEU A 288 17.11 -2.36 -11.21
C LEU A 288 16.14 -1.17 -11.27
N THR A 289 15.25 -1.15 -12.27
CA THR A 289 14.03 -0.34 -12.16
C THR A 289 13.18 -0.92 -11.04
N SER A 290 13.14 -0.21 -9.91
CA SER A 290 12.05 -0.22 -8.91
C SER A 290 11.28 -1.55 -8.79
N ARG A 291 11.95 -2.63 -8.41
CA ARG A 291 11.24 -3.83 -7.95
C ARG A 291 10.76 -3.54 -6.54
N ILE A 292 9.54 -3.02 -6.42
CA ILE A 292 8.81 -3.07 -5.15
C ILE A 292 8.66 -4.54 -4.83
N LEU A 293 9.37 -4.98 -3.80
CA LEU A 293 9.38 -6.36 -3.39
C LEU A 293 8.33 -6.58 -2.31
N ILE A 294 7.12 -6.97 -2.71
CA ILE A 294 6.02 -7.26 -1.77
C ILE A 294 6.26 -8.64 -1.15
N LEU A 295 6.60 -8.65 0.13
CA LEU A 295 6.77 -9.87 0.93
C LEU A 295 5.57 -10.06 1.84
N LYS A 296 5.00 -11.27 1.85
CA LYS A 296 3.81 -11.64 2.63
C LYS A 296 4.12 -11.77 4.12
N GLN A 297 3.16 -11.43 4.97
CA GLN A 297 3.26 -11.52 6.42
C GLN A 297 3.55 -12.95 6.91
N GLY A 298 4.35 -13.06 7.98
CA GLY A 298 4.61 -14.31 8.69
C GLY A 298 5.59 -14.10 9.85
N ASN A 299 5.68 -15.07 10.76
CA ASN A 299 6.75 -15.12 11.76
C ASN A 299 8.05 -15.43 11.00
N MET A 300 8.84 -14.40 10.69
CA MET A 300 9.99 -14.54 9.81
C MET A 300 11.15 -15.15 10.60
N ALA A 301 11.31 -16.47 10.47
CA ALA A 301 12.41 -17.18 11.09
C ALA A 301 13.75 -16.77 10.45
N GLN A 302 14.81 -16.79 11.25
CA GLN A 302 16.18 -16.57 10.80
C GLN A 302 16.49 -17.47 9.59
N VAL A 303 17.19 -16.94 8.58
CA VAL A 303 17.58 -17.61 7.33
C VAL A 303 16.44 -17.85 6.34
N MET A 304 15.21 -17.39 6.63
CA MET A 304 14.11 -17.44 5.65
C MET A 304 14.48 -16.67 4.39
N LYS A 305 14.45 -17.35 3.24
CA LYS A 305 14.71 -16.75 1.93
C LYS A 305 13.52 -15.88 1.54
N LEU A 306 13.77 -14.60 1.30
CA LEU A 306 12.74 -13.63 0.94
C LEU A 306 12.58 -13.52 -0.57
N GLN A 307 13.69 -13.34 -1.27
CA GLN A 307 13.70 -13.16 -2.72
C GLN A 307 15.04 -13.55 -3.31
N THR A 308 15.01 -14.08 -4.53
CA THR A 308 16.19 -14.15 -5.40
C THR A 308 15.92 -13.38 -6.69
N ILE A 309 16.73 -12.36 -6.98
CA ILE A 309 16.76 -11.66 -8.26
C ILE A 309 17.87 -12.32 -9.07
N LYS A 310 17.51 -13.13 -10.07
CA LYS A 310 18.46 -13.89 -10.87
C LYS A 310 18.81 -13.19 -12.18
N ASP A 311 19.99 -13.50 -12.69
CA ASP A 311 20.43 -13.22 -14.06
C ASP A 311 20.38 -11.74 -14.48
N ILE A 312 20.80 -10.80 -13.61
CA ILE A 312 20.95 -9.37 -13.94
C ILE A 312 22.11 -9.25 -14.95
N PRO A 313 21.87 -8.99 -16.26
CA PRO A 313 22.96 -8.94 -17.22
C PRO A 313 23.78 -7.64 -17.08
N PHE A 314 25.09 -7.74 -17.28
CA PHE A 314 25.99 -6.60 -17.39
C PHE A 314 27.08 -6.85 -18.44
N SER A 315 27.66 -5.78 -18.99
CA SER A 315 28.68 -5.86 -20.06
C SER A 315 29.77 -4.83 -19.85
N TYR A 316 31.02 -5.27 -19.84
CA TYR A 316 32.17 -4.45 -19.49
C TYR A 316 33.34 -4.69 -20.44
N THR A 317 34.03 -3.62 -20.80
CA THR A 317 35.28 -3.66 -21.54
C THR A 317 36.42 -3.56 -20.56
N CYS A 318 37.48 -4.36 -20.71
CA CYS A 318 38.72 -4.21 -19.97
C CYS A 318 39.88 -3.98 -20.92
N ILE A 319 40.57 -2.86 -20.73
CA ILE A 319 41.77 -2.48 -21.47
C ILE A 319 42.94 -2.62 -20.51
N THR A 320 43.78 -3.62 -20.78
CA THR A 320 45.07 -3.80 -20.10
C THR A 320 46.13 -3.04 -20.90
N ALA A 321 46.99 -2.29 -20.22
CA ALA A 321 48.14 -1.61 -20.81
C ALA A 321 49.37 -1.87 -19.93
N ILE A 322 50.55 -1.73 -20.54
CA ILE A 322 51.88 -2.01 -19.96
C ILE A 322 51.95 -1.66 -18.47
N ASN A 323 52.30 -2.66 -17.65
CA ASN A 323 52.59 -2.50 -16.23
C ASN A 323 54.05 -2.86 -15.94
N THR A 324 54.59 -2.30 -14.86
CA THR A 324 55.93 -2.56 -14.32
C THR A 324 56.08 -3.98 -13.72
N TYR A 325 55.01 -4.78 -13.66
CA TYR A 325 54.97 -6.11 -13.05
C TYR A 325 54.63 -7.19 -14.10
N SER A 326 55.34 -8.31 -14.07
CA SER A 326 55.30 -9.37 -15.08
C SER A 326 54.15 -10.38 -14.92
N GLU A 327 53.20 -10.16 -14.03
CA GLU A 327 52.10 -11.10 -13.78
C GLU A 327 50.84 -10.76 -14.60
N PRO A 328 50.10 -11.78 -15.07
CA PRO A 328 48.80 -11.58 -15.71
C PRO A 328 47.72 -11.18 -14.69
N TYR A 329 46.72 -10.43 -15.15
CA TYR A 329 45.60 -9.98 -14.32
C TYR A 329 44.39 -10.90 -14.47
N ASN A 330 43.45 -10.80 -13.54
CA ASN A 330 42.13 -11.38 -13.71
C ASN A 330 41.04 -10.32 -13.53
N ALA A 331 39.91 -10.54 -14.19
CA ALA A 331 38.70 -9.77 -13.90
C ALA A 331 38.26 -10.04 -12.45
N THR A 332 38.34 -9.00 -11.64
CA THR A 332 38.13 -9.05 -10.19
C THR A 332 37.12 -8.00 -9.79
N ILE A 333 36.26 -8.36 -8.84
CA ILE A 333 35.23 -7.47 -8.30
C ILE A 333 35.52 -7.10 -6.85
N SER A 334 35.36 -5.80 -6.53
CA SER A 334 35.40 -5.27 -5.18
C SER A 334 34.03 -4.75 -4.76
N LEU A 335 33.68 -4.99 -3.49
CA LEU A 335 32.42 -4.59 -2.87
C LEU A 335 32.57 -3.36 -1.96
N LYS A 336 33.73 -2.67 -2.00
CA LYS A 336 34.04 -1.52 -1.16
C LYS A 336 32.94 -0.46 -1.18
N ASN A 337 32.42 -0.14 -2.36
CA ASN A 337 31.42 0.92 -2.56
C ASN A 337 29.95 0.44 -2.48
N VAL A 338 29.73 -0.79 -1.99
CA VAL A 338 28.39 -1.38 -1.77
C VAL A 338 27.87 -1.11 -0.35
N GLN A 339 28.70 -0.53 0.52
CA GLN A 339 28.39 -0.25 1.93
C GLN A 339 27.02 0.42 2.17
N PRO A 340 26.61 1.49 1.44
CA PRO A 340 25.33 2.17 1.71
C PRO A 340 24.12 1.24 1.56
N MET A 341 24.13 0.36 0.55
CA MET A 341 23.08 -0.63 0.35
C MET A 341 23.06 -1.68 1.48
N VAL A 342 24.23 -2.15 1.90
CA VAL A 342 24.35 -3.20 2.93
C VAL A 342 23.95 -2.68 4.30
N GLU A 343 24.30 -1.44 4.64
CA GLU A 343 23.86 -0.79 5.87
C GLU A 343 22.34 -0.65 5.92
N ALA A 344 21.71 -0.26 4.82
CA ALA A 344 20.25 -0.13 4.73
C ALA A 344 19.54 -1.47 4.99
N LEU A 345 20.04 -2.58 4.44
CA LEU A 345 19.47 -3.91 4.70
C LEU A 345 19.73 -4.40 6.11
N LYS A 346 20.97 -4.24 6.61
CA LYS A 346 21.36 -4.67 7.95
C LYS A 346 20.54 -3.98 9.03
N LYS A 347 20.31 -2.67 8.91
CA LYS A 347 19.47 -1.89 9.84
C LYS A 347 18.04 -2.42 9.92
N SER A 348 17.57 -3.07 8.86
CA SER A 348 16.23 -3.63 8.75
C SER A 348 16.16 -5.14 9.06
N GLY A 349 17.22 -5.73 9.63
CA GLY A 349 17.27 -7.16 9.98
C GLY A 349 17.41 -8.09 8.77
N LEU A 350 17.76 -7.55 7.60
CA LEU A 350 17.93 -8.30 6.35
C LEU A 350 19.40 -8.58 6.06
N GLY A 351 19.64 -9.72 5.43
CA GLY A 351 20.92 -10.13 4.86
C GLY A 351 20.84 -10.26 3.35
N MET A 352 22.01 -10.29 2.69
CA MET A 352 22.12 -10.58 1.27
C MET A 352 23.21 -11.59 0.95
N GLU A 353 23.02 -12.35 -0.12
CA GLU A 353 24.08 -13.07 -0.83
C GLU A 353 24.18 -12.51 -2.25
N LEU A 354 25.39 -12.48 -2.79
CA LEU A 354 25.65 -12.08 -4.17
C LEU A 354 26.32 -13.23 -4.91
N PHE A 355 25.89 -13.46 -6.14
CA PHE A 355 26.54 -14.38 -7.06
C PHE A 355 26.85 -13.62 -8.34
N ILE A 356 28.10 -13.65 -8.77
CA ILE A 356 28.53 -13.01 -10.01
C ILE A 356 29.14 -14.05 -10.93
N GLN A 357 28.82 -13.96 -12.21
CA GLN A 357 29.24 -14.91 -13.22
C GLN A 357 29.69 -14.15 -14.47
N GLU A 358 30.85 -14.47 -15.02
CA GLU A 358 31.25 -14.00 -16.35
C GLU A 358 30.95 -15.06 -17.40
N GLY A 359 30.28 -14.68 -18.48
CA GLY A 359 29.93 -15.58 -19.57
C GLY A 359 29.24 -16.86 -19.07
N SER A 360 29.82 -18.01 -19.38
CA SER A 360 29.37 -19.33 -18.96
C SER A 360 30.20 -19.97 -17.84
N ARG A 361 31.09 -19.21 -17.18
CA ARG A 361 31.95 -19.70 -16.08
C ARG A 361 31.13 -20.03 -14.83
N ASP A 362 31.74 -20.67 -13.84
CA ASP A 362 31.06 -20.90 -12.56
C ASP A 362 30.81 -19.59 -11.80
N PRO A 363 29.63 -19.41 -11.16
CA PRO A 363 29.35 -18.21 -10.38
C PRO A 363 30.19 -18.13 -9.12
N VAL A 364 30.78 -16.96 -8.87
CA VAL A 364 31.49 -16.65 -7.62
C VAL A 364 30.50 -16.10 -6.59
N LYS A 365 30.48 -16.74 -5.41
CA LYS A 365 29.62 -16.36 -4.29
C LYS A 365 30.32 -15.39 -3.34
N PHE A 366 29.59 -14.35 -2.94
CA PHE A 366 29.89 -13.56 -1.74
C PHE A 366 28.81 -13.84 -0.70
N SER A 367 29.22 -14.46 0.41
CA SER A 367 28.39 -14.62 1.61
C SER A 367 28.20 -13.28 2.31
N TRP A 368 27.17 -13.18 3.15
CA TRP A 368 26.89 -11.96 3.89
C TRP A 368 28.07 -11.46 4.74
N ARG A 369 28.80 -12.37 5.38
CA ARG A 369 30.01 -12.05 6.14
C ARG A 369 31.12 -11.47 5.25
N GLU A 370 31.31 -12.03 4.06
CA GLU A 370 32.31 -11.54 3.10
C GLU A 370 31.92 -10.19 2.50
N ILE A 371 30.63 -9.97 2.24
CA ILE A 371 30.12 -8.67 1.77
C ILE A 371 30.41 -7.59 2.82
N GLN A 372 30.19 -7.91 4.10
CA GLN A 372 30.48 -6.99 5.20
C GLN A 372 31.99 -6.73 5.37
N ALA A 373 32.84 -7.75 5.20
CA ALA A 373 34.29 -7.59 5.18
C ALA A 373 34.78 -6.82 3.93
N GLY A 374 33.97 -6.81 2.87
CA GLY A 374 34.15 -6.09 1.61
C GLY A 374 34.51 -4.61 1.74
N PHE A 375 34.12 -3.98 2.85
CA PHE A 375 34.30 -2.55 3.09
C PHE A 375 35.70 -2.18 3.58
N ALA A 376 36.49 -3.16 4.01
CA ALA A 376 37.88 -2.96 4.44
C ALA A 376 38.84 -2.63 3.28
N GLY A 377 38.34 -2.56 2.05
CA GLY A 377 39.10 -2.19 0.85
C GLY A 377 39.41 -3.38 -0.06
N TRP A 378 40.40 -3.21 -0.93
CA TRP A 378 40.67 -4.11 -2.07
C TRP A 378 41.12 -5.53 -1.70
N SER A 379 41.60 -5.77 -0.47
CA SER A 379 42.03 -7.09 0.02
C SER A 379 40.90 -8.12 0.10
N SER A 380 39.64 -7.66 0.09
CA SER A 380 38.43 -8.49 0.13
C SER A 380 37.87 -8.83 -1.26
N SER A 381 38.53 -8.38 -2.33
CA SER A 381 38.07 -8.57 -3.70
C SER A 381 38.21 -10.03 -4.13
N LYS A 382 37.33 -10.50 -5.03
CA LYS A 382 37.42 -11.86 -5.59
C LYS A 382 37.53 -11.82 -7.10
N ILE A 383 38.38 -12.71 -7.61
CA ILE A 383 38.45 -13.03 -9.04
C ILE A 383 37.14 -13.70 -9.43
N PHE A 384 36.49 -13.22 -10.49
CA PHE A 384 35.24 -13.80 -11.01
C PHE A 384 35.26 -14.08 -12.51
N GLY A 385 36.15 -13.42 -13.25
CA GLY A 385 36.25 -13.59 -14.69
C GLY A 385 37.59 -14.15 -15.13
N GLN A 386 37.80 -14.13 -16.43
CA GLN A 386 38.97 -14.69 -17.09
C GLN A 386 40.27 -13.98 -16.77
N GLU A 387 41.37 -14.65 -17.09
CA GLU A 387 42.69 -14.03 -17.16
C GLU A 387 42.72 -13.03 -18.32
N LEU A 388 43.33 -11.87 -18.06
CA LEU A 388 43.42 -10.75 -18.97
C LEU A 388 44.91 -10.54 -19.27
N GLU A 389 45.31 -10.92 -20.48
CA GLU A 389 46.65 -10.67 -21.01
C GLU A 389 46.92 -9.17 -21.08
N GLN A 390 48.20 -8.80 -21.04
CA GLN A 390 48.63 -7.41 -21.13
C GLN A 390 48.45 -6.85 -22.55
N ASN A 391 48.32 -5.52 -22.66
CA ASN A 391 48.17 -4.79 -23.94
C ASN A 391 47.00 -5.26 -24.81
N LYS A 392 45.89 -5.68 -24.20
CA LYS A 392 44.74 -6.24 -24.90
C LYS A 392 43.45 -5.61 -24.41
N THR A 393 42.51 -5.49 -25.34
CA THR A 393 41.15 -5.02 -25.05
C THR A 393 40.20 -6.21 -25.08
N TYR A 394 39.44 -6.38 -24.01
CA TYR A 394 38.45 -7.43 -23.83
C TYR A 394 37.06 -6.80 -23.74
N ASN A 395 36.08 -7.32 -24.47
CA ASN A 395 34.66 -6.97 -24.29
C ASN A 395 33.95 -8.19 -23.71
N LEU A 396 33.52 -8.09 -22.46
CA LEU A 396 33.05 -9.20 -21.65
C LEU A 396 31.63 -8.94 -21.17
N THR A 397 30.92 -10.01 -20.88
CA THR A 397 29.55 -9.95 -20.34
C THR A 397 29.43 -10.87 -19.16
N GLY A 398 28.58 -10.50 -18.21
CA GLY A 398 28.32 -11.31 -17.04
C GLY A 398 26.89 -11.17 -16.54
N LYS A 399 26.62 -11.92 -15.48
CA LYS A 399 25.35 -11.95 -14.78
C LYS A 399 25.56 -11.77 -13.29
N LEU A 400 24.72 -10.96 -12.67
CA LEU A 400 24.64 -10.78 -11.23
C LEU A 400 23.35 -11.40 -10.70
N THR A 401 23.43 -12.11 -9.59
CA THR A 401 22.26 -12.63 -8.88
C THR A 401 22.33 -12.15 -7.44
N VAL A 402 21.26 -11.53 -6.97
CA VAL A 402 21.13 -11.01 -5.62
C VAL A 402 20.08 -11.83 -4.89
N ARG A 403 20.44 -12.40 -3.74
CA ARG A 403 19.49 -13.06 -2.84
C ARG A 403 19.36 -12.26 -1.56
N ILE A 404 18.13 -11.98 -1.15
CA ILE A 404 17.82 -11.30 0.10
C ILE A 404 17.13 -12.30 1.04
N TYR A 405 17.52 -12.29 2.31
CA TYR A 405 17.02 -13.20 3.33
C TYR A 405 16.92 -12.51 4.70
N VAL A 406 16.24 -13.16 5.65
CA VAL A 406 16.06 -12.66 7.02
C VAL A 406 17.29 -13.02 7.85
N GLU A 407 18.05 -12.02 8.28
CA GLU A 407 19.29 -12.22 9.07
C GLU A 407 18.99 -12.31 10.57
N GLN A 408 18.01 -11.52 11.03
CA GLN A 408 17.53 -11.53 12.42
C GLN A 408 16.02 -11.69 12.41
N SER A 409 15.48 -12.55 13.28
CA SER A 409 14.03 -12.72 13.38
C SER A 409 13.38 -11.41 13.85
N PHE A 410 12.37 -10.93 13.13
CA PHE A 410 11.61 -9.73 13.51
C PHE A 410 10.12 -9.92 13.25
N LYS A 411 9.29 -9.22 14.05
CA LYS A 411 7.85 -9.07 13.85
C LYS A 411 7.57 -7.62 13.46
N TYR A 412 7.58 -7.31 12.16
CA TYR A 412 7.10 -6.02 11.67
C TYR A 412 5.75 -6.20 10.96
N GLY A 413 4.82 -5.30 11.25
CA GLY A 413 3.58 -5.17 10.47
C GLY A 413 3.85 -4.59 9.09
N PHE A 414 4.80 -3.66 8.95
CA PHE A 414 5.18 -3.00 7.69
C PHE A 414 6.68 -2.67 7.72
N LEU A 415 7.41 -2.95 6.64
CA LEU A 415 8.84 -2.63 6.53
C LEU A 415 9.09 -1.90 5.22
N ASN A 416 9.45 -0.62 5.27
CA ASN A 416 9.87 0.16 4.10
C ASN A 416 11.34 0.54 4.23
N ILE A 417 12.16 -0.02 3.36
CA ILE A 417 13.61 0.17 3.33
C ILE A 417 13.95 0.96 2.07
N ASN A 418 14.43 2.18 2.27
CA ASN A 418 15.06 2.94 1.20
C ASN A 418 16.50 2.48 1.05
N VAL A 419 16.79 1.79 -0.05
CA VAL A 419 18.12 1.30 -0.39
C VAL A 419 18.80 2.33 -1.29
N PRO A 420 19.89 3.00 -0.82
CA PRO A 420 20.59 4.01 -1.61
C PRO A 420 21.24 3.42 -2.87
N ALA A 421 21.59 4.30 -3.81
CA ALA A 421 22.45 3.91 -4.92
C ALA A 421 23.80 3.41 -4.40
N SER A 422 24.38 2.44 -5.08
CA SER A 422 25.66 1.80 -4.70
C SER A 422 26.40 1.35 -5.94
N THR A 423 27.69 1.08 -5.83
CA THR A 423 28.51 0.72 -7.00
C THR A 423 29.36 -0.51 -6.73
N PHE A 424 29.51 -1.34 -7.76
CA PHE A 424 30.36 -2.53 -7.78
C PHE A 424 31.58 -2.23 -8.65
N ASP A 425 32.77 -2.42 -8.10
CA ASP A 425 34.00 -2.07 -8.79
C ASP A 425 34.57 -3.29 -9.50
N ILE A 426 34.66 -3.26 -10.83
CA ILE A 426 35.24 -4.35 -11.63
C ILE A 426 36.52 -3.87 -12.30
N LEU A 427 37.63 -4.58 -12.05
CA LEU A 427 38.96 -4.20 -12.50
C LEU A 427 39.84 -5.41 -12.86
N PRO A 428 40.88 -5.21 -13.69
CA PRO A 428 41.92 -6.20 -13.91
C PRO A 428 42.87 -6.13 -12.71
N TYR A 429 42.66 -7.00 -11.72
CA TYR A 429 43.34 -6.94 -10.43
C TYR A 429 43.59 -8.34 -9.90
N LYS A 430 44.78 -8.58 -9.31
CA LYS A 430 45.14 -9.84 -8.66
C LYS A 430 45.43 -9.58 -7.17
N PRO A 431 44.47 -9.86 -6.27
CA PRO A 431 44.51 -9.41 -4.87
C PRO A 431 45.70 -9.87 -4.03
N SER A 432 46.36 -10.96 -4.42
CA SER A 432 47.44 -11.59 -3.65
C SER A 432 48.85 -11.13 -4.02
N THR A 433 49.04 -10.54 -5.21
CA THR A 433 50.38 -10.27 -5.76
C THR A 433 50.57 -8.85 -6.29
N VAL A 434 49.49 -8.10 -6.49
CA VAL A 434 49.55 -6.74 -7.06
C VAL A 434 48.91 -5.73 -6.09
N PRO A 435 49.51 -4.55 -5.87
CA PRO A 435 48.90 -3.49 -5.07
C PRO A 435 47.61 -2.97 -5.73
N SER A 436 46.71 -2.40 -4.92
CA SER A 436 45.41 -1.92 -5.41
C SER A 436 45.56 -0.93 -6.56
N PRO A 437 44.66 -0.95 -7.56
CA PRO A 437 44.74 -0.04 -8.70
C PRO A 437 44.64 1.43 -8.26
N THR A 438 45.56 2.26 -8.75
CA THR A 438 45.58 3.71 -8.50
C THR A 438 44.97 4.53 -9.65
N LYS A 439 44.68 3.87 -10.78
CA LYS A 439 44.15 4.50 -11.99
C LYS A 439 42.61 4.57 -11.97
N PRO A 440 41.99 5.62 -12.54
CA PRO A 440 40.53 5.77 -12.56
C PRO A 440 39.83 4.69 -13.39
N TYR A 441 38.68 4.23 -12.92
CA TYR A 441 37.86 3.19 -13.57
C TYR A 441 36.36 3.50 -13.50
N THR A 442 35.57 2.81 -14.32
CA THR A 442 34.11 3.00 -14.35
C THR A 442 33.43 1.86 -13.60
N PRO A 443 32.74 2.12 -12.48
CA PRO A 443 32.10 1.08 -11.70
C PRO A 443 30.71 0.72 -12.24
N LEU A 444 30.26 -0.51 -11.94
CA LEU A 444 28.89 -0.96 -12.21
C LEU A 444 27.95 -0.34 -11.19
N SER A 445 27.13 0.63 -11.63
CA SER A 445 26.23 1.39 -10.75
C SER A 445 24.86 0.73 -10.59
N VAL A 446 24.40 0.67 -9.34
CA VAL A 446 23.03 0.30 -8.96
C VAL A 446 22.28 1.54 -8.51
N SER A 447 21.13 1.79 -9.14
CA SER A 447 20.22 2.88 -8.76
C SER A 447 19.56 2.62 -7.41
N ALA A 448 19.19 3.68 -6.70
CA ALA A 448 18.42 3.55 -5.46
C ALA A 448 17.07 2.86 -5.70
N PHE A 449 16.66 1.99 -4.78
CA PHE A 449 15.40 1.26 -4.85
C PHE A 449 14.78 1.09 -3.47
N ASN A 450 13.47 0.80 -3.42
CA ASN A 450 12.76 0.59 -2.16
C ASN A 450 12.35 -0.88 -2.02
N ILE A 451 12.58 -1.47 -0.84
CA ILE A 451 12.03 -2.77 -0.45
C ILE A 451 10.87 -2.52 0.51
N ARG A 452 9.68 -3.07 0.22
CA ARG A 452 8.48 -2.86 1.03
C ARG A 452 7.78 -4.17 1.40
N MET A 453 7.83 -4.57 2.66
CA MET A 453 7.00 -5.65 3.19
C MET A 453 5.64 -5.10 3.60
N ILE A 454 4.57 -5.63 3.02
CA ILE A 454 3.19 -5.22 3.27
C ILE A 454 2.47 -6.43 3.85
N PRO A 455 1.79 -6.31 5.00
CA PRO A 455 1.10 -7.44 5.58
C PRO A 455 -0.16 -7.76 4.77
N ASP A 456 -0.60 -9.02 4.82
CA ASP A 456 -1.89 -9.40 4.25
C ASP A 456 -3.03 -8.74 5.06
N ASN A 457 -4.18 -8.46 4.41
CA ASN A 457 -5.39 -7.92 5.06
C ASN A 457 -5.22 -6.52 5.68
N SER A 458 -4.76 -5.56 4.88
CA SER A 458 -4.49 -4.21 5.37
C SER A 458 -5.74 -3.47 5.91
N GLY A 459 -6.94 -3.75 5.39
CA GLY A 459 -8.21 -3.28 5.93
C GLY A 459 -9.20 -4.44 6.13
N LYS A 460 -9.98 -4.40 7.21
CA LYS A 460 -11.05 -5.35 7.53
C LYS A 460 -12.29 -4.60 7.96
N VAL A 461 -13.44 -5.06 7.49
CA VAL A 461 -14.73 -4.65 8.05
C VAL A 461 -15.41 -5.89 8.58
N ILE A 462 -16.04 -5.82 9.75
CA ILE A 462 -16.63 -6.96 10.44
C ILE A 462 -18.01 -6.56 10.98
N ILE A 463 -19.01 -7.44 10.82
CA ILE A 463 -20.33 -7.30 11.44
C ILE A 463 -20.49 -8.40 12.49
N SER A 464 -20.73 -8.00 13.74
CA SER A 464 -20.82 -8.93 14.88
C SER A 464 -22.21 -8.86 15.55
N PRO A 465 -22.79 -9.97 16.02
CA PRO A 465 -22.22 -11.33 16.07
C PRO A 465 -22.23 -12.07 14.72
N SER A 466 -23.07 -11.66 13.78
CA SER A 466 -23.12 -12.21 12.43
C SER A 466 -23.68 -11.20 11.43
N ALA A 467 -23.42 -11.45 10.14
CA ALA A 467 -24.04 -10.72 9.03
C ALA A 467 -25.56 -10.99 8.89
N THR A 468 -26.11 -12.01 9.58
CA THR A 468 -27.53 -12.36 9.56
C THR A 468 -28.11 -12.19 10.96
N ILE A 469 -28.77 -11.06 11.18
CA ILE A 469 -29.38 -10.68 12.45
C ILE A 469 -30.76 -11.34 12.55
N LYS A 470 -30.93 -12.26 13.50
CA LYS A 470 -32.21 -12.92 13.75
C LYS A 470 -33.15 -11.97 14.49
N MET A 471 -34.25 -11.57 13.84
CA MET A 471 -35.29 -10.74 14.43
C MET A 471 -36.35 -11.57 15.15
N GLY A 472 -36.35 -12.90 14.97
CA GLY A 472 -37.27 -13.82 15.61
C GLY A 472 -38.74 -13.58 15.24
N HIS A 473 -39.65 -14.25 15.93
CA HIS A 473 -41.08 -14.21 15.62
C HIS A 473 -41.79 -13.00 16.23
N PHE A 474 -42.81 -12.49 15.53
CA PHE A 474 -43.76 -11.49 15.99
C PHE A 474 -45.14 -12.14 16.05
N TYR A 475 -45.73 -12.18 17.24
CA TYR A 475 -47.05 -12.77 17.46
C TYR A 475 -48.11 -11.68 17.42
N THR A 476 -49.13 -11.86 16.58
CA THR A 476 -50.16 -10.84 16.28
C THR A 476 -51.27 -10.76 17.32
N GLU A 477 -51.23 -11.60 18.36
CA GLU A 477 -52.29 -11.73 19.39
C GLU A 477 -52.49 -10.46 20.21
N TYR A 478 -51.55 -9.52 20.19
CA TYR A 478 -51.62 -8.26 20.93
C TYR A 478 -51.18 -7.05 20.11
N LYS A 479 -51.91 -6.75 19.02
CA LYS A 479 -51.60 -5.62 18.13
C LYS A 479 -51.45 -4.27 18.87
N GLU A 480 -52.18 -4.06 19.96
CA GLU A 480 -52.16 -2.83 20.76
C GLU A 480 -51.02 -2.76 21.79
N THR A 481 -50.41 -3.89 22.17
CA THR A 481 -49.29 -3.95 23.13
C THR A 481 -47.98 -4.43 22.49
N MET A 482 -47.93 -4.48 21.15
CA MET A 482 -46.77 -4.93 20.40
C MET A 482 -45.58 -3.98 20.60
N VAL A 483 -44.65 -4.40 21.45
CA VAL A 483 -43.42 -3.68 21.74
C VAL A 483 -42.46 -3.81 20.54
N PRO A 484 -41.74 -2.74 20.16
CA PRO A 484 -40.65 -2.83 19.19
C PRO A 484 -39.63 -3.89 19.59
N ARG A 485 -39.15 -4.65 18.59
CA ARG A 485 -38.07 -5.61 18.81
C ARG A 485 -36.76 -4.99 18.36
N GLU A 486 -35.81 -4.94 19.29
CA GLU A 486 -34.47 -4.42 19.06
C GLU A 486 -33.43 -5.54 19.15
N VAL A 487 -32.58 -5.65 18.14
CA VAL A 487 -31.47 -6.61 18.14
C VAL A 487 -30.16 -5.87 17.95
N PRO A 488 -29.22 -5.93 18.92
CA PRO A 488 -27.95 -5.23 18.83
C PRO A 488 -27.00 -5.92 17.84
N PHE A 489 -26.21 -5.12 17.15
CA PHE A 489 -25.09 -5.57 16.33
C PHE A 489 -23.99 -4.50 16.34
N THR A 490 -22.79 -4.87 15.89
CA THR A 490 -21.69 -3.92 15.75
C THR A 490 -21.12 -3.94 14.35
N VAL A 491 -20.67 -2.78 13.88
CA VAL A 491 -19.83 -2.65 12.67
C VAL A 491 -18.44 -2.24 13.12
N THR A 492 -17.47 -3.11 12.89
CA THR A 492 -16.06 -2.85 13.19
C THR A 492 -15.32 -2.57 11.90
N ALA A 493 -14.66 -1.43 11.79
CA ALA A 493 -13.64 -1.19 10.78
C ALA A 493 -12.26 -1.30 11.44
N GLN A 494 -11.36 -2.05 10.84
CA GLN A 494 -10.04 -2.34 11.36
C GLN A 494 -9.01 -2.23 10.24
N GLN A 495 -7.81 -1.83 10.57
CA GLN A 495 -6.65 -1.93 9.70
C GLN A 495 -5.57 -2.66 10.47
N ASN A 496 -5.08 -3.78 9.92
CA ASN A 496 -4.09 -4.64 10.61
C ASN A 496 -2.64 -4.22 10.32
N VAL A 497 -2.47 -3.07 9.67
CA VAL A 497 -1.17 -2.52 9.31
C VAL A 497 -0.89 -1.35 10.23
N GLY A 498 0.15 -1.49 11.04
CA GLY A 498 0.74 -0.36 11.74
C GLY A 498 1.43 0.59 10.76
N THR A 499 1.56 1.84 11.13
CA THR A 499 2.18 2.90 10.33
C THR A 499 3.55 3.21 10.92
N GLN A 500 4.47 3.84 10.17
CA GLN A 500 5.75 4.26 10.76
C GLN A 500 5.59 5.47 11.70
N ILE A 501 4.49 6.21 11.52
CA ILE A 501 4.13 7.40 12.29
C ILE A 501 2.65 7.24 12.64
N PRO A 502 2.28 7.35 13.94
CA PRO A 502 0.89 7.22 14.32
C PRO A 502 0.00 8.30 13.69
N PHE A 503 -1.22 7.93 13.29
CA PHE A 503 -2.21 8.89 12.77
C PHE A 503 -3.63 8.33 12.85
N ASP A 504 -4.60 9.23 12.76
CA ASP A 504 -6.02 8.88 12.74
C ASP A 504 -6.56 8.83 11.30
N ALA A 505 -7.04 7.68 10.83
CA ALA A 505 -7.68 7.55 9.52
C ALA A 505 -9.20 7.74 9.67
N PRO A 506 -9.80 8.83 9.16
CA PRO A 506 -11.25 9.03 9.22
C PRO A 506 -11.97 8.09 8.27
N LEU A 507 -13.12 7.57 8.69
CA LEU A 507 -13.94 6.65 7.92
C LEU A 507 -15.36 7.16 7.82
N ALA A 508 -15.99 6.89 6.68
CA ALA A 508 -17.42 7.07 6.50
C ALA A 508 -18.12 5.72 6.46
N ILE A 509 -19.35 5.68 6.98
CA ILE A 509 -20.24 4.53 6.91
C ILE A 509 -21.55 4.93 6.21
N GLU A 510 -22.10 4.01 5.41
CA GLU A 510 -23.37 4.19 4.72
C GLU A 510 -24.18 2.89 4.79
N PHE A 511 -25.47 2.99 5.11
CA PHE A 511 -26.42 1.88 5.06
C PHE A 511 -27.32 2.03 3.83
N ARG A 512 -27.12 1.17 2.83
CA ARG A 512 -27.95 1.14 1.61
C ARG A 512 -29.10 0.17 1.74
N THR A 513 -30.28 0.61 1.31
CA THR A 513 -31.51 -0.17 1.37
C THR A 513 -31.63 -1.25 0.30
N ASN A 514 -30.73 -1.25 -0.71
CA ASN A 514 -30.78 -2.17 -1.86
C ASN A 514 -32.15 -2.21 -2.57
N GLY A 515 -32.86 -1.07 -2.61
CA GLY A 515 -34.16 -0.96 -3.28
C GLY A 515 -35.37 -1.23 -2.38
N LEU A 516 -35.18 -1.48 -1.07
CA LEU A 516 -36.30 -1.47 -0.13
C LEU A 516 -36.95 -0.08 -0.08
N THR A 517 -38.28 -0.06 -0.01
CA THR A 517 -39.08 1.16 0.04
C THR A 517 -38.91 1.86 1.39
N LEU A 518 -38.58 3.15 1.37
CA LEU A 518 -38.53 3.96 2.60
C LEU A 518 -39.93 4.14 3.18
N ALA A 519 -40.04 4.04 4.50
CA ALA A 519 -41.29 4.20 5.25
C ALA A 519 -41.51 5.65 5.72
N ASP A 520 -40.45 6.45 5.76
CA ASP A 520 -40.43 7.84 6.21
C ASP A 520 -39.35 8.63 5.46
N ALA A 521 -38.96 9.79 5.99
CA ALA A 521 -38.08 10.76 5.34
C ALA A 521 -36.67 10.27 5.02
N ASP A 522 -36.26 9.04 5.44
CA ASP A 522 -35.01 8.33 5.08
C ASP A 522 -34.55 7.30 6.14
N SER A 523 -35.26 7.13 7.25
CA SER A 523 -34.73 6.48 8.46
C SER A 523 -35.34 5.11 8.77
N ALA A 524 -36.41 4.73 8.06
CA ALA A 524 -37.00 3.40 8.13
C ALA A 524 -37.35 2.85 6.75
N VAL A 525 -37.37 1.52 6.62
CA VAL A 525 -37.82 0.81 5.41
C VAL A 525 -39.05 -0.05 5.72
N LEU A 526 -39.94 -0.15 4.75
CA LEU A 526 -41.11 -1.03 4.81
C LEU A 526 -40.68 -2.49 4.62
N LEU A 527 -41.26 -3.39 5.42
CA LEU A 527 -41.02 -4.83 5.31
C LEU A 527 -42.12 -5.52 4.50
N LYS A 528 -41.71 -6.55 3.75
CA LYS A 528 -42.61 -7.42 2.99
C LYS A 528 -42.58 -8.84 3.54
N ASN A 529 -43.71 -9.54 3.46
CA ASN A 529 -43.76 -10.97 3.74
C ASN A 529 -43.25 -11.80 2.54
N ASP A 530 -43.22 -13.11 2.71
CA ASP A 530 -42.91 -14.15 1.72
C ASP A 530 -43.76 -14.05 0.44
N LYS A 531 -44.97 -13.47 0.52
CA LYS A 531 -45.86 -13.18 -0.62
C LYS A 531 -45.59 -11.84 -1.31
N GLN A 532 -44.51 -11.14 -0.96
CA GLN A 532 -44.15 -9.81 -1.48
C GLN A 532 -45.14 -8.69 -1.13
N GLU A 533 -45.99 -8.89 -0.13
CA GLU A 533 -46.93 -7.90 0.37
C GLU A 533 -46.34 -7.15 1.55
N TYR A 534 -46.57 -5.84 1.66
CA TYR A 534 -46.17 -5.09 2.85
C TYR A 534 -46.84 -5.67 4.10
N ASN A 535 -46.04 -6.04 5.09
CA ASN A 535 -46.48 -6.81 6.25
C ASN A 535 -46.98 -5.95 7.43
N GLY A 536 -46.98 -4.62 7.27
CA GLY A 536 -47.39 -3.67 8.31
C GLY A 536 -46.28 -3.31 9.30
N PHE A 537 -45.05 -3.78 9.09
CA PHE A 537 -43.88 -3.42 9.90
C PHE A 537 -42.92 -2.50 9.16
N ARG A 538 -42.17 -1.73 9.95
CA ARG A 538 -41.00 -0.98 9.48
C ARG A 538 -39.74 -1.43 10.21
N LEU A 539 -38.61 -1.38 9.51
CA LEU A 539 -37.27 -1.63 10.04
C LEU A 539 -36.48 -0.31 10.04
N SER A 540 -35.86 0.01 11.17
CA SER A 540 -34.89 1.09 11.31
C SER A 540 -33.57 0.56 11.88
N VAL A 541 -32.47 1.25 11.60
CA VAL A 541 -31.17 1.01 12.25
C VAL A 541 -30.89 2.21 13.15
N ILE A 542 -30.62 1.96 14.43
CA ILE A 542 -30.38 3.01 15.43
C ILE A 542 -28.89 3.00 15.79
N ASP A 543 -28.23 4.16 15.70
CA ASP A 543 -26.89 4.35 16.27
C ASP A 543 -27.03 4.43 17.81
N VAL A 544 -26.36 3.52 18.52
CA VAL A 544 -26.49 3.37 19.97
C VAL A 544 -25.84 4.53 20.73
N ASP A 545 -24.80 5.15 20.17
CA ASP A 545 -24.02 6.19 20.88
C ASP A 545 -24.89 7.43 21.13
N ASN A 546 -25.74 7.78 20.15
CA ASN A 546 -26.60 8.97 20.19
C ASN A 546 -28.10 8.64 20.25
N ASN A 547 -28.46 7.36 20.21
CA ASN A 547 -29.84 6.88 20.09
C ASN A 547 -30.63 7.52 18.92
N THR A 548 -29.93 7.78 17.82
CA THR A 548 -30.49 8.43 16.62
C THR A 548 -30.68 7.43 15.49
N PRO A 549 -31.80 7.47 14.75
CA PRO A 549 -31.96 6.67 13.55
C PRO A 549 -30.89 6.98 12.50
N VAL A 550 -30.36 5.93 11.87
CA VAL A 550 -29.49 6.03 10.71
C VAL A 550 -30.34 6.45 9.52
N LYS A 551 -29.89 7.50 8.82
CA LYS A 551 -30.45 7.90 7.53
C LYS A 551 -29.89 7.00 6.43
N PHE A 552 -30.76 6.26 5.76
CA PHE A 552 -30.37 5.33 4.72
C PHE A 552 -29.94 6.06 3.44
N ASN A 553 -29.04 5.42 2.68
CA ASN A 553 -28.46 5.95 1.44
C ASN A 553 -27.73 7.29 1.61
N MET A 554 -27.34 7.62 2.84
CA MET A 554 -26.56 8.81 3.17
C MET A 554 -25.26 8.39 3.87
N LYS A 555 -24.13 8.93 3.43
CA LYS A 555 -22.84 8.73 4.10
C LYS A 555 -22.82 9.55 5.39
N THR A 556 -22.40 8.91 6.48
CA THR A 556 -22.21 9.54 7.79
C THR A 556 -20.81 9.24 8.32
N ASP A 557 -20.33 10.08 9.24
CA ASP A 557 -19.05 9.85 9.90
C ASP A 557 -19.10 8.58 10.77
N MET A 558 -18.16 7.67 10.55
CA MET A 558 -17.96 6.49 11.39
C MET A 558 -17.02 6.80 12.56
N GLY A 559 -16.24 7.88 12.45
CA GLY A 559 -15.13 8.23 13.32
C GLY A 559 -13.78 7.87 12.68
N SER A 560 -12.71 7.91 13.48
CA SER A 560 -11.35 7.63 13.00
C SER A 560 -10.73 6.39 13.64
N ILE A 561 -9.94 5.67 12.85
CA ILE A 561 -9.08 4.59 13.35
C ILE A 561 -7.71 5.17 13.70
N HIS A 562 -7.27 4.98 14.95
CA HIS A 562 -5.90 5.30 15.36
C HIS A 562 -4.94 4.21 14.88
N LEU A 563 -4.07 4.55 13.94
CA LEU A 563 -3.03 3.67 13.41
C LEU A 563 -1.72 4.03 14.08
N ASP A 564 -1.05 3.07 14.71
CA ASP A 564 0.22 3.26 15.40
C ASP A 564 1.32 2.34 14.85
N ASN A 565 2.51 2.37 15.45
CA ASN A 565 3.66 1.58 15.01
C ASN A 565 3.56 0.07 15.37
N GLY A 566 2.44 -0.38 15.92
CA GLY A 566 2.25 -1.73 16.44
C GLY A 566 1.26 -2.56 15.62
N THR A 567 0.03 -2.63 16.12
CA THR A 567 -0.97 -3.64 15.74
C THR A 567 -1.97 -3.16 14.68
N GLY A 568 -1.79 -1.94 14.17
CA GLY A 568 -2.83 -1.26 13.42
C GLY A 568 -4.01 -0.88 14.33
N GLY A 569 -5.03 -0.25 13.76
CA GLY A 569 -6.10 0.38 14.52
C GLY A 569 -7.47 -0.24 14.24
N LYS A 570 -8.41 -0.02 15.15
CA LYS A 570 -9.81 -0.40 14.95
C LYS A 570 -10.77 0.65 15.51
N ILE A 571 -11.94 0.74 14.90
CA ILE A 571 -13.10 1.47 15.41
C ILE A 571 -14.30 0.53 15.40
N ILE A 572 -15.07 0.55 16.48
CA ILE A 572 -16.26 -0.29 16.67
C ILE A 572 -17.44 0.65 16.89
N LYS A 573 -18.43 0.59 16.01
CA LYS A 573 -19.70 1.30 16.15
C LYS A 573 -20.80 0.33 16.53
N GLN A 574 -21.60 0.70 17.52
CA GLN A 574 -22.73 -0.11 18.00
C GLN A 574 -24.04 0.37 17.38
N TYR A 575 -24.82 -0.59 16.89
CA TYR A 575 -26.12 -0.34 16.28
C TYR A 575 -27.18 -1.27 16.85
N LYS A 576 -28.44 -0.90 16.69
CA LYS A 576 -29.58 -1.78 16.94
C LYS A 576 -30.49 -1.80 15.72
N ALA A 577 -30.83 -3.00 15.25
CA ALA A 577 -31.90 -3.17 14.28
C ALA A 577 -33.23 -3.15 15.06
N LYS A 578 -34.12 -2.22 14.73
CA LYS A 578 -35.41 -2.03 15.40
C LYS A 578 -36.54 -2.30 14.41
N VAL A 579 -37.36 -3.31 14.70
CA VAL A 579 -38.59 -3.61 13.96
C VAL A 579 -39.79 -3.27 14.82
N GLU A 580 -40.71 -2.48 14.27
CA GLU A 580 -41.93 -2.06 14.95
C GLU A 580 -43.12 -2.00 13.97
N ALA A 581 -44.32 -2.14 14.52
CA ALA A 581 -45.54 -2.00 13.75
C ALA A 581 -45.70 -0.54 13.30
N ILE A 582 -46.20 -0.36 12.08
CA ILE A 582 -46.57 0.97 11.57
C ILE A 582 -47.94 1.32 12.16
N PRO A 583 -48.09 2.45 12.87
CA PRO A 583 -49.37 2.86 13.42
C PRO A 583 -50.46 2.91 12.36
N GLY A 584 -51.60 2.24 12.63
CA GLY A 584 -52.73 2.16 11.71
C GLY A 584 -52.59 1.16 10.55
N ALA A 585 -51.44 0.53 10.34
CA ALA A 585 -51.27 -0.46 9.28
C ALA A 585 -51.93 -1.80 9.62
N VAL A 586 -52.39 -2.51 8.59
CA VAL A 586 -52.84 -3.90 8.71
C VAL A 586 -51.61 -4.81 8.76
N ILE A 587 -51.47 -5.59 9.83
CA ILE A 587 -50.39 -6.58 9.94
C ILE A 587 -50.77 -7.78 9.09
N LYS A 588 -49.88 -8.17 8.18
CA LYS A 588 -50.04 -9.38 7.38
C LYS A 588 -49.01 -10.41 7.83
N THR A 589 -49.48 -11.61 8.14
CA THR A 589 -48.63 -12.72 8.58
C THR A 589 -47.80 -13.28 7.42
N GLY A 590 -46.74 -14.02 7.77
CA GLY A 590 -45.77 -14.58 6.84
C GLY A 590 -44.34 -14.25 7.27
N ALA A 591 -43.39 -15.09 6.84
CA ALA A 591 -41.98 -14.83 7.07
C ALA A 591 -41.55 -13.54 6.36
N PHE A 592 -40.61 -12.79 6.93
CA PHE A 592 -40.01 -11.65 6.23
C PHE A 592 -38.49 -11.76 6.22
N SER A 593 -37.87 -11.11 5.24
CA SER A 593 -36.43 -10.88 5.22
C SER A 593 -36.13 -9.50 4.64
N ALA A 594 -35.08 -8.86 5.14
CA ALA A 594 -34.58 -7.60 4.62
C ALA A 594 -33.09 -7.74 4.34
N ALA A 595 -32.65 -7.28 3.17
CA ALA A 595 -31.25 -7.31 2.78
C ALA A 595 -30.72 -5.87 2.61
N MET A 596 -29.76 -5.49 3.43
CA MET A 596 -29.13 -4.16 3.38
C MET A 596 -27.64 -4.29 3.11
N THR A 597 -27.03 -3.23 2.59
CA THR A 597 -25.57 -3.19 2.40
C THR A 597 -24.96 -2.13 3.31
N VAL A 598 -23.97 -2.55 4.10
CA VAL A 598 -23.13 -1.66 4.87
C VAL A 598 -21.87 -1.37 4.05
N ILE A 599 -21.68 -0.10 3.72
CA ILE A 599 -20.49 0.38 2.99
C ILE A 599 -19.62 1.12 3.98
N VAL A 600 -18.36 0.72 4.08
CA VAL A 600 -17.33 1.46 4.81
C VAL A 600 -16.34 2.03 3.80
N THR A 601 -16.11 3.34 3.88
CA THR A 601 -15.20 4.08 3.01
C THR A 601 -14.02 4.60 3.82
N TYR A 602 -12.80 4.30 3.37
CA TYR A 602 -11.58 4.92 3.90
C TYR A 602 -11.38 6.27 3.21
N ASN A 603 -11.47 7.38 3.96
CA ASN A 603 -11.42 8.73 3.40
C ASN A 603 -9.99 9.22 3.12
#